data_AF-A0A534S571-F1
#
_entry.id   AF-A0A534S571-F1
#
_cell.length_a   1.000
_cell.length_b   1.000
_cell.length_c   1.000
_cell.angle_alpha   90.00
_cell.angle_beta   90.00
_cell.angle_gamma   90.00
#
_symmetry.space_group_name_H-M   'P 1'
#
loop_
_entity.id
_entity.type
_entity.pdbx_description
1 polymer ?
#
loop_
_entity_poly.entity_id
_entity_poly.type
_entity_poly.pdbx_seq_one_letter_code
_entity_poly.pdbx_strand_id
1 'polypeptide(L)'
;MLDNDPSTLRKTREILSSARWDLEPFVDPDTILNYAATHRTAAAIINFGGSCVHALDIAAHLRAISPSTPVIISLKVHRNKAHKMLIGTEMVNLIKQRCVEKPEPAAFKRPTFSRNFSQNEEFDLGYCA
;
A
#
# COMPACT_ATOMS: atom_id res chain seq x y z
N MET A 1 0.07 -2.20 -14.43
CA MET A 1 -0.07 -3.50 -13.75
C MET A 1 1.25 -3.85 -13.09
N LEU A 2 1.22 -4.23 -11.81
CA LEU A 2 2.39 -4.69 -11.07
C LEU A 2 2.40 -6.22 -11.01
N ASP A 3 3.45 -6.87 -11.53
CA ASP A 3 3.69 -8.30 -11.38
C ASP A 3 5.20 -8.57 -11.46
N ASN A 4 5.70 -9.46 -10.62
CA ASN A 4 7.12 -9.83 -10.59
C ASN A 4 7.51 -10.85 -11.66
N ASP A 5 6.53 -11.40 -12.38
CA ASP A 5 6.74 -12.34 -13.48
C ASP A 5 6.55 -11.65 -14.84
N PRO A 6 7.63 -11.38 -15.60
CA PRO A 6 7.58 -10.75 -16.91
C PRO A 6 6.74 -11.54 -17.93
N SER A 7 6.65 -12.86 -17.78
CA SER A 7 5.85 -13.70 -18.68
C SER A 7 4.35 -13.50 -18.46
N THR A 8 3.93 -13.28 -17.20
CA THR A 8 2.55 -12.91 -16.86
C THR A 8 2.24 -11.52 -17.41
N LEU A 9 3.11 -10.53 -17.19
CA LEU A 9 2.91 -9.17 -17.72
C LEU A 9 2.72 -9.16 -19.23
N ARG A 10 3.57 -9.89 -19.98
CA ARG A 10 3.46 -9.97 -21.45
C ARG A 10 2.12 -10.54 -21.89
N LYS A 11 1.71 -11.68 -21.33
CA LYS A 11 0.44 -12.34 -21.67
C LYS A 11 -0.76 -11.46 -21.32
N THR A 12 -0.76 -10.84 -20.13
CA THR A 12 -1.85 -9.96 -19.73
C THR A 12 -1.93 -8.72 -20.61
N ARG A 13 -0.77 -8.16 -21.04
CA ARG A 13 -0.74 -7.08 -22.02
C ARG A 13 -1.37 -7.51 -23.33
N GLU A 14 -0.98 -8.65 -23.89
CA GLU A 14 -1.55 -9.17 -25.14
C GLU A 14 -3.09 -9.32 -25.05
N ILE A 15 -3.59 -9.89 -23.95
CA ILE A 15 -5.04 -10.05 -23.72
C ILE A 15 -5.74 -8.70 -23.62
N LEU A 16 -5.24 -7.77 -22.81
CA LEU A 16 -5.89 -6.48 -22.60
C LEU A 16 -5.81 -5.60 -23.86
N SER A 17 -4.69 -5.63 -24.57
CA SER A 17 -4.54 -4.93 -25.85
C SER A 17 -5.51 -5.46 -26.92
N SER A 18 -5.82 -6.77 -26.92
CA SER A 18 -6.86 -7.32 -27.81
C SER A 18 -8.25 -6.74 -27.54
N ALA A 19 -8.50 -6.30 -26.29
CA ALA A 19 -9.72 -5.61 -25.89
C ALA A 19 -9.61 -4.07 -25.98
N ARG A 20 -8.56 -3.54 -26.62
CA ARG A 20 -8.24 -2.09 -26.73
C ARG A 20 -7.96 -1.39 -25.40
N TRP A 21 -7.51 -2.14 -24.40
CA TRP A 21 -6.98 -1.57 -23.16
C TRP A 21 -5.46 -1.41 -23.30
N ASP A 22 -4.98 -0.21 -23.01
CA ASP A 22 -3.55 0.05 -22.89
C ASP A 22 -3.06 -0.32 -21.49
N LEU A 23 -1.97 -1.08 -21.43
CA LEU A 23 -1.45 -1.65 -20.19
C LEU A 23 0.00 -1.26 -20.02
N GLU A 24 0.27 -0.43 -19.02
CA GLU A 24 1.63 -0.12 -18.58
C GLU A 24 2.11 -1.18 -17.58
N PRO A 25 3.15 -1.97 -17.89
CA PRO A 25 3.66 -3.02 -17.02
C PRO A 25 4.73 -2.49 -16.05
N PHE A 26 4.66 -2.92 -14.79
CA PHE A 26 5.60 -2.59 -13.74
C PHE A 26 6.05 -3.87 -13.04
N VAL A 27 7.34 -3.94 -12.72
CA VAL A 27 7.93 -4.97 -11.85
C VAL A 27 8.28 -4.36 -10.49
N ASP A 28 8.56 -3.06 -10.48
CA ASP A 28 8.94 -2.29 -9.30
C ASP A 28 7.73 -1.54 -8.69
N PRO A 29 7.48 -1.71 -7.38
CA PRO A 29 6.43 -1.02 -6.63
C PRO A 29 6.52 0.51 -6.67
N ASP A 30 7.71 1.08 -6.53
CA ASP A 30 7.87 2.54 -6.45
C ASP A 30 7.55 3.19 -7.79
N THR A 31 7.91 2.50 -8.89
CA THR A 31 7.62 2.95 -10.25
C THR A 31 6.12 3.05 -10.52
N ILE A 32 5.30 2.08 -10.07
CA ILE A 32 3.84 2.16 -10.26
C ILE A 32 3.21 3.25 -9.39
N LEU A 33 3.74 3.50 -8.18
CA LEU A 33 3.26 4.57 -7.31
C LEU A 33 3.55 5.96 -7.92
N ASN A 34 4.77 6.18 -8.39
CA ASN A 34 5.16 7.41 -9.08
C ASN A 34 4.32 7.65 -10.34
N TYR A 35 4.04 6.58 -11.09
CA TYR A 35 3.18 6.64 -12.26
C TYR A 35 1.75 7.05 -11.88
N ALA A 36 1.17 6.43 -10.85
CA ALA A 36 -0.19 6.72 -10.39
C ALA A 36 -0.35 8.12 -9.79
N ALA A 37 0.71 8.69 -9.21
CA ALA A 37 0.70 10.07 -8.69
C ALA A 37 0.63 11.12 -9.82
N THR A 38 1.08 10.77 -11.02
CA THR A 38 1.22 11.71 -12.16
C THR A 38 0.22 11.45 -13.28
N HIS A 39 -0.33 10.24 -13.37
CA HIS A 39 -1.23 9.83 -14.44
C HIS A 39 -2.59 9.41 -13.90
N ARG A 40 -3.66 9.89 -14.55
CA ARG A 40 -5.01 9.40 -14.28
C ARG A 40 -5.19 8.02 -14.93
N THR A 41 -5.16 6.99 -14.11
CA THR A 41 -5.28 5.58 -14.54
C THR A 41 -6.71 5.09 -14.41
N ALA A 42 -7.19 4.32 -15.40
CA ALA A 42 -8.53 3.75 -15.37
C ALA A 42 -8.69 2.66 -14.30
N ALA A 43 -7.64 1.87 -14.09
CA ALA A 43 -7.53 0.90 -13.01
C ALA A 43 -6.06 0.53 -12.78
N ALA A 44 -5.73 0.12 -11.56
CA ALA A 44 -4.44 -0.49 -11.24
C ALA A 44 -4.64 -1.98 -10.95
N ILE A 45 -3.88 -2.85 -11.62
CA ILE A 45 -3.87 -4.29 -11.34
C ILE A 45 -2.60 -4.62 -10.57
N ILE A 46 -2.74 -5.15 -9.36
CA ILE A 46 -1.62 -5.57 -8.50
C ILE A 46 -1.67 -7.08 -8.34
N ASN A 47 -0.58 -7.74 -8.69
CA ASN A 47 -0.45 -9.17 -8.46
C ASN A 47 -0.10 -9.50 -7.00
N PHE A 48 -0.82 -10.47 -6.46
CA PHE A 48 -0.73 -10.98 -5.11
C PHE A 48 -0.11 -12.38 -5.18
N GLY A 49 1.20 -12.44 -5.37
CA GLY A 49 1.98 -13.68 -5.48
C GLY A 49 3.34 -13.55 -4.78
N GLY A 50 3.84 -14.64 -4.20
CA GLY A 50 5.13 -14.67 -3.49
C GLY A 50 5.06 -14.18 -2.02
N SER A 51 4.65 -12.93 -1.77
CA SER A 51 4.49 -12.34 -0.42
C SER A 51 3.28 -11.42 -0.36
N CYS A 52 2.29 -11.81 0.46
CA CYS A 52 0.99 -11.15 0.58
C CYS A 52 1.06 -9.73 1.18
N VAL A 53 2.07 -9.48 2.02
CA VAL A 53 2.18 -8.23 2.80
C VAL A 53 2.43 -7.03 1.89
N HIS A 54 3.28 -7.19 0.88
CA HIS A 54 3.73 -6.06 0.07
C HIS A 54 2.64 -5.54 -0.88
N ALA A 55 1.81 -6.43 -1.42
CA ALA A 55 0.77 -6.04 -2.38
C ALA A 55 -0.39 -5.25 -1.74
N LEU A 56 -0.76 -5.52 -0.48
CA LEU A 56 -1.77 -4.71 0.23
C LEU A 56 -1.26 -3.31 0.58
N ASP A 57 0.01 -3.21 0.98
CA ASP A 57 0.60 -1.91 1.31
C ASP A 57 0.69 -1.01 0.06
N ILE A 58 1.04 -1.58 -1.09
CA ILE A 58 1.01 -0.87 -2.37
C ILE A 58 -0.43 -0.45 -2.73
N ALA A 59 -1.41 -1.33 -2.53
CA ALA A 59 -2.82 -1.01 -2.79
C ALA A 59 -3.33 0.14 -1.91
N ALA A 60 -2.98 0.12 -0.61
CA ALA A 60 -3.31 1.18 0.34
C ALA A 60 -2.67 2.50 -0.07
N HIS A 61 -1.39 2.48 -0.47
CA HIS A 61 -0.66 3.65 -0.93
C HIS A 61 -1.27 4.22 -2.22
N LEU A 62 -1.57 3.38 -3.22
CA LEU A 62 -2.25 3.79 -4.44
C LEU A 62 -3.59 4.48 -4.14
N ARG A 63 -4.37 3.95 -3.21
CA ARG A 63 -5.64 4.56 -2.78
C ARG A 63 -5.43 5.93 -2.14
N ALA A 64 -4.33 6.12 -1.39
CA ALA A 64 -4.02 7.39 -0.76
C ALA A 64 -3.61 8.47 -1.78
N ILE A 65 -2.78 8.11 -2.78
CA ILE A 65 -2.25 9.08 -3.76
C ILE A 65 -3.17 9.28 -4.97
N SER A 66 -3.96 8.27 -5.35
CA SER A 66 -4.96 8.36 -6.42
C SER A 66 -6.27 7.71 -5.99
N PRO A 67 -7.09 8.40 -5.17
CA PRO A 67 -8.35 7.85 -4.65
C PRO A 67 -9.37 7.47 -5.74
N SER A 68 -9.25 8.06 -6.94
CA SER A 68 -10.12 7.77 -8.08
C SER A 68 -9.70 6.53 -8.88
N THR A 69 -8.50 6.01 -8.66
CA THR A 69 -8.02 4.81 -9.37
C THR A 69 -8.53 3.56 -8.64
N PRO A 70 -9.43 2.77 -9.24
CA PRO A 70 -9.83 1.48 -8.67
C PRO A 70 -8.65 0.51 -8.72
N VAL A 71 -8.43 -0.22 -7.61
CA VAL A 71 -7.38 -1.22 -7.49
C VAL A 71 -7.99 -2.63 -7.59
N ILE A 72 -7.48 -3.41 -8.53
CA ILE A 72 -7.82 -4.82 -8.76
C ILE A 72 -6.66 -5.67 -8.25
N ILE A 73 -6.95 -6.56 -7.28
CA ILE A 73 -5.96 -7.48 -6.74
C ILE A 73 -6.08 -8.81 -7.49
N SER A 74 -5.04 -9.18 -8.24
CA SER A 74 -4.94 -10.46 -8.93
C SER A 74 -4.28 -11.49 -8.02
N LEU A 75 -4.97 -12.58 -7.70
CA LEU A 75 -4.45 -13.62 -6.81
C LEU A 75 -3.79 -14.74 -7.62
N LYS A 76 -2.48 -14.95 -7.47
CA LYS A 76 -1.84 -16.17 -8.00
C LYS A 76 -2.11 -17.32 -7.05
N VAL A 77 -3.15 -18.09 -7.35
CA VAL A 77 -3.48 -19.30 -6.59
C VAL A 77 -2.40 -20.37 -6.86
N HIS A 78 -1.31 -20.36 -6.10
CA HIS A 78 -0.51 -21.57 -5.94
C HIS A 78 -1.42 -22.60 -5.27
N ARG A 79 -1.74 -23.68 -6.00
CA ARG A 79 -2.70 -24.74 -5.61
C ARG A 79 -2.60 -25.21 -4.15
N ASN A 80 -1.45 -25.06 -3.48
CA ASN A 80 -1.24 -25.51 -2.09
C ASN A 80 -1.04 -24.41 -1.01
N LYS A 81 -0.55 -23.21 -1.33
CA LYS A 81 -0.32 -22.14 -0.32
C LYS A 81 -1.44 -21.13 -0.31
N ALA A 82 -1.88 -20.69 -1.48
CA ALA A 82 -3.02 -19.80 -1.60
C ALA A 82 -4.28 -20.49 -1.10
N HIS A 83 -4.54 -21.76 -1.46
CA HIS A 83 -5.70 -22.49 -0.92
C HIS A 83 -5.70 -22.60 0.62
N LYS A 84 -4.54 -22.53 1.29
CA LYS A 84 -4.45 -22.51 2.76
C LYS A 84 -4.63 -21.10 3.35
N MET A 85 -4.23 -20.05 2.64
CA MET A 85 -4.40 -18.64 3.05
C MET A 85 -5.71 -18.00 2.57
N LEU A 86 -6.39 -18.65 1.60
CA LEU A 86 -7.67 -18.23 1.00
C LEU A 86 -8.88 -18.89 1.70
N ILE A 87 -8.67 -19.59 2.81
CA ILE A 87 -9.79 -20.17 3.57
C ILE A 87 -10.50 -19.04 4.32
N GLY A 88 -11.49 -18.45 3.67
CA GLY A 88 -12.52 -17.64 4.32
C GLY A 88 -12.22 -16.15 4.49
N THR A 89 -12.80 -15.59 5.54
CA THR A 89 -12.94 -14.15 5.85
C THR A 89 -11.61 -13.44 6.12
N GLU A 90 -10.50 -14.14 6.34
CA GLU A 90 -9.21 -13.54 6.71
C GLU A 90 -8.64 -12.62 5.63
N MET A 91 -8.65 -13.02 4.36
CA MET A 91 -8.23 -12.11 3.28
C MET A 91 -9.16 -10.91 3.15
N VAL A 92 -10.47 -11.12 3.29
CA VAL A 92 -11.45 -10.02 3.24
C VAL A 92 -11.19 -9.07 4.41
N ASN A 93 -10.85 -9.58 5.59
CA ASN A 93 -10.49 -8.78 6.76
C ASN A 93 -9.16 -8.04 6.57
N LEU A 94 -8.13 -8.68 5.99
CA LEU A 94 -6.87 -8.01 5.67
C LEU A 94 -7.06 -6.91 4.62
N ILE A 95 -7.85 -7.17 3.58
CA ILE A 95 -8.24 -6.15 2.59
C ILE A 95 -9.04 -5.04 3.27
N LYS A 96 -9.96 -5.37 4.18
CA LYS A 96 -10.69 -4.36 4.95
C LYS A 96 -9.75 -3.50 5.79
N GLN A 97 -8.89 -4.11 6.59
CA GLN A 97 -7.95 -3.41 7.47
C GLN A 97 -6.96 -2.53 6.71
N ARG A 98 -6.42 -3.01 5.58
CA ARG A 98 -5.35 -2.31 4.86
C ARG A 98 -5.86 -1.39 3.76
N CYS A 99 -6.93 -1.78 3.08
CA CYS A 99 -7.40 -1.10 1.88
C CYS A 99 -8.73 -0.37 2.07
N VAL A 100 -9.56 -0.71 3.07
CA VAL A 100 -10.92 -0.14 3.24
C VAL A 100 -11.02 0.79 4.44
N GLU A 101 -10.54 0.36 5.60
CA GLU A 101 -10.49 1.12 6.83
C GLU A 101 -9.49 2.28 6.68
N LYS A 102 -9.94 3.51 6.96
CA LYS A 102 -9.01 4.64 7.09
C LYS A 102 -8.06 4.32 8.24
N PRO A 103 -6.75 4.59 8.13
CA PRO A 103 -5.95 4.69 9.34
C PRO A 103 -6.64 5.76 10.19
N GLU A 104 -7.15 5.37 11.36
CA GLU A 104 -7.31 6.33 12.44
C GLU A 104 -5.99 7.08 12.51
N PRO A 105 -5.98 8.43 12.48
CA PRO A 105 -4.75 9.16 12.66
C PRO A 105 -4.19 8.66 13.99
N ALA A 106 -3.04 7.97 13.91
CA ALA A 106 -2.36 7.47 15.09
C ALA A 106 -2.29 8.66 16.03
N ALA A 107 -3.04 8.61 17.13
CA ALA A 107 -3.01 9.65 18.13
C ALA A 107 -1.54 9.79 18.48
N PHE A 108 -0.94 10.91 18.06
CA PHE A 108 0.43 11.23 18.33
C PHE A 108 0.49 11.36 19.85
N LYS A 109 0.77 10.26 20.54
CA LYS A 109 1.09 10.29 21.95
C LYS A 109 2.41 11.02 21.98
N ARG A 110 2.34 12.34 22.25
CA ARG A 110 3.51 13.11 22.64
C ARG A 110 4.26 12.25 23.65
N PRO A 111 5.55 11.95 23.42
CA PRO A 111 6.31 11.26 24.44
C PRO A 111 6.22 12.12 25.70
N THR A 112 5.57 11.61 26.74
CA THR A 112 5.61 12.19 28.06
C THR A 112 7.04 12.06 28.51
N PHE A 113 7.81 13.13 28.32
CA PHE A 113 9.13 13.28 28.89
C PHE A 113 8.94 13.38 30.41
N SER A 114 9.05 12.25 31.10
CA SER A 114 9.16 12.22 32.56
C SER A 114 10.49 12.87 32.92
N ARG A 115 10.42 14.18 33.13
CA ARG A 115 11.51 14.99 33.67
C ARG A 115 11.57 14.70 35.17
N ASN A 116 12.36 13.70 35.55
CA ASN A 116 12.84 13.58 36.92
C ASN A 116 13.76 14.77 37.19
N PHE A 117 13.20 15.87 37.69
CA PHE A 117 13.96 16.97 38.24
C PHE A 117 13.80 16.92 39.76
N SER A 118 14.81 16.36 40.41
CA SER A 118 15.10 16.65 41.81
C SER A 118 15.30 18.16 41.97
N GLN A 119 14.66 18.71 42.98
CA GLN A 119 14.83 20.09 43.41
C GLN A 119 16.32 20.35 43.69
N ASN A 120 16.87 21.40 43.09
CA ASN A 120 17.61 22.50 43.73
C ASN A 120 18.34 23.34 42.66
N GLU A 121 18.47 24.63 42.97
CA GLU A 121 19.23 25.68 42.27
C GLU A 121 18.45 26.50 41.21
N GLU A 122 17.75 27.52 41.71
CA GLU A 122 18.04 28.95 41.48
C GLU A 122 18.93 29.28 40.26
N PHE A 123 18.40 29.99 39.25
CA PHE A 123 18.87 31.33 38.85
C PHE A 123 18.17 31.86 37.58
N ASP A 124 17.71 33.09 37.74
CA ASP A 124 17.52 34.23 36.82
C ASP A 124 16.65 34.19 35.56
N LEU A 125 15.66 35.10 35.59
CA LEU A 125 14.84 35.59 34.50
C LEU A 125 15.62 36.64 33.70
N GLY A 126 16.20 36.25 32.57
CA GLY A 126 16.73 37.17 31.56
C GLY A 126 15.74 37.38 30.41
N TYR A 127 15.02 38.50 30.43
CA TYR A 127 14.27 39.04 29.29
C TYR A 127 15.20 39.49 28.14
N CYS A 128 14.57 39.74 26.98
CA CYS A 128 14.98 40.56 25.81
C CYS A 128 15.28 39.71 24.56
N ALA A 129 14.84 40.05 23.35
CA ALA A 129 13.90 41.03 22.79
C ALA A 129 13.71 40.60 21.32
#